data_AF-A0A835RPP8-F1
#
_entry.id   AF-A0A835RPP8-F1
#
_cell.length_a   1.000
_cell.length_b   1.000
_cell.length_c   1.000
_cell.angle_alpha   90.00
_cell.angle_beta   90.00
_cell.angle_gamma   90.00
#
_symmetry.space_group_name_H-M   'P 1'
#
loop_
_entity.id
_entity.type
_entity.pdbx_description
1 polymer ?
#
loop_
_entity_poly.entity_id
_entity_poly.type
_entity_poly.pdbx_seq_one_letter_code
_entity_poly.pdbx_strand_id
1 'polypeptide(L)'
;MKNYLPSKDKYKGVEDFEAKEGIYRELYTPVLAIAKRHEGYQTLWRICYQLNDSGLLRSLMHDSCGPKGGFSKFVFDQLIKNHQYAKLLKLGEEFQEELASFLKDKIELRWLHEIFLSQFSSASETLHSLALYQDDSSALIDKLEFPKLQMRNSLADRRRLLNLSKIAAAAGKEIGFELEKRRIDADLHILKLQEEVLAFYGETTENPEMNKLIPSEELIKMCLRGDHPKLALLAFEVFAWTSSSFRSSNRSLLEACWWNAAEQDDWVALAAASTAGWSDEMALKHLRESILFQASYLCYGPETDTYGGGFDEVLPLMKDDVDFTSLRDSGSSVEAILMQHKNFSEAGKLMLTAITLGKEGIDVITEAEGELAMES
;
A
#
# COMPACT_ATOMS: atom_id res chain seq x y z
N MET A 1 11.64 -46.58 23.16
CA MET A 1 12.88 -47.24 23.64
C MET A 1 13.73 -46.21 24.36
N LYS A 2 14.39 -46.62 25.45
CA LYS A 2 14.93 -45.81 26.56
C LYS A 2 15.81 -44.61 26.14
N ASN A 3 15.57 -43.48 26.83
CA ASN A 3 16.43 -42.30 26.86
C ASN A 3 17.85 -42.66 27.32
N TYR A 4 18.79 -42.70 26.37
CA TYR A 4 20.22 -42.64 26.65
C TYR A 4 20.76 -41.31 26.10
N LEU A 5 20.58 -40.25 26.89
CA LEU A 5 21.40 -39.04 26.79
C LEU A 5 21.96 -38.79 28.20
N PRO A 6 23.28 -38.58 28.35
CA PRO A 6 23.84 -38.28 29.65
C PRO A 6 23.32 -36.93 30.16
N SER A 7 22.91 -36.93 31.44
CA SER A 7 22.50 -35.77 32.21
C SER A 7 23.56 -34.67 32.21
N LYS A 8 23.11 -33.40 32.18
CA LYS A 8 23.90 -32.17 32.19
C LYS A 8 24.64 -31.88 33.51
N ASP A 9 24.58 -32.77 34.51
CA ASP A 9 25.04 -32.47 35.88
C ASP A 9 26.37 -33.10 36.32
N LYS A 10 27.29 -33.36 35.38
CA LYS A 10 28.70 -33.58 35.73
C LYS A 10 29.56 -32.73 34.83
N TYR A 11 30.69 -32.24 35.32
CA TYR A 11 31.62 -31.30 34.67
C TYR A 11 31.32 -29.80 34.85
N LYS A 12 31.17 -29.35 36.10
CA LYS A 12 31.71 -28.05 36.51
C LYS A 12 33.23 -28.20 36.72
N GLY A 13 34.02 -27.54 35.88
CA GLY A 13 35.48 -27.51 35.95
C GLY A 13 36.08 -27.28 34.56
N VAL A 14 36.62 -26.09 34.32
CA VAL A 14 37.43 -25.68 33.16
C VAL A 14 38.61 -26.68 33.05
N GLU A 15 38.96 -27.35 31.95
CA GLU A 15 39.44 -26.98 30.60
C GLU A 15 39.38 -28.31 29.84
N ASP A 16 38.66 -28.46 28.73
CA ASP A 16 39.23 -28.28 27.39
C ASP A 16 38.06 -28.50 26.40
N PHE A 17 37.71 -27.46 25.65
CA PHE A 17 36.58 -27.51 24.72
C PHE A 17 36.87 -28.47 23.56
N GLU A 18 38.15 -28.60 23.17
CA GLU A 18 38.62 -29.45 22.08
C GLU A 18 38.57 -30.95 22.46
N ALA A 19 39.01 -31.32 23.67
CA ALA A 19 38.88 -32.69 24.16
C ALA A 19 37.42 -33.15 24.30
N LYS A 20 36.51 -32.24 24.70
CA LYS A 20 35.07 -32.52 24.73
C LYS A 20 34.53 -32.70 23.31
N GLU A 21 34.91 -31.85 22.38
CA GLU A 21 34.48 -31.94 20.98
C GLU A 21 34.91 -33.28 20.33
N GLY A 22 36.14 -33.74 20.60
CA GLY A 22 36.64 -35.04 20.12
C GLY A 22 35.82 -36.24 20.63
N ILE A 23 35.51 -36.26 21.94
CA ILE A 23 34.69 -37.31 22.56
C ILE A 23 33.25 -37.27 22.01
N TYR A 24 32.70 -36.08 21.80
CA TYR A 24 31.38 -35.95 21.20
C TYR A 24 31.36 -36.43 19.74
N ARG A 25 32.37 -36.09 18.92
CA ARG A 25 32.46 -36.55 17.52
C ARG A 25 32.50 -38.08 17.41
N GLU A 26 33.27 -38.78 18.25
CA GLU A 26 33.33 -40.25 18.24
C GLU A 26 31.99 -40.89 18.62
N LEU A 27 31.32 -40.37 19.66
CA LEU A 27 30.04 -40.88 20.13
C LEU A 27 28.88 -40.58 19.17
N TYR A 28 28.91 -39.43 18.50
CA TYR A 28 27.87 -39.03 17.57
C TYR A 28 28.03 -39.64 16.19
N THR A 29 29.20 -40.16 15.79
CA THR A 29 29.41 -40.72 14.44
C THR A 29 28.46 -41.89 14.11
N PRO A 30 28.27 -42.90 14.98
CA PRO A 30 27.29 -43.98 14.73
C PRO A 30 25.85 -43.46 14.73
N VAL A 31 25.55 -42.48 15.61
CA VAL A 31 24.21 -41.87 15.74
C VAL A 31 23.87 -41.03 14.52
N LEU A 32 24.84 -40.30 13.97
CA LEU A 32 24.75 -39.53 12.73
C LEU A 32 24.43 -40.46 11.56
N ALA A 33 25.13 -41.59 11.42
CA ALA A 33 24.89 -42.55 10.34
C ALA A 33 23.45 -43.13 10.39
N ILE A 34 22.97 -43.49 11.58
CA ILE A 34 21.61 -43.99 11.77
C ILE A 34 20.58 -42.88 11.51
N ALA A 35 20.81 -41.67 12.03
CA ALA A 35 19.91 -40.53 11.86
C ALA A 35 19.83 -40.06 10.40
N LYS A 36 20.94 -40.09 9.65
CA LYS A 36 20.96 -39.85 8.19
C LYS A 36 20.09 -40.85 7.45
N ARG A 37 20.17 -42.14 7.80
CA ARG A 37 19.44 -43.23 7.12
C ARG A 37 17.94 -43.24 7.41
N HIS A 38 17.52 -42.73 8.57
CA HIS A 38 16.14 -42.84 9.06
C HIS A 38 15.42 -41.49 9.24
N GLU A 39 15.83 -40.43 8.54
CA GLU A 39 15.19 -39.09 8.63
C GLU A 39 15.13 -38.55 10.07
N GLY A 40 16.16 -38.82 10.87
CA GLY A 40 16.26 -38.38 12.26
C GLY A 40 16.58 -36.89 12.40
N TYR A 41 15.84 -36.00 11.73
CA TYR A 41 16.14 -34.57 11.60
C TYR A 41 16.33 -33.84 12.92
N GLN A 42 15.50 -34.16 13.93
CA GLN A 42 15.65 -33.59 15.27
C GLN A 42 16.98 -33.97 15.93
N THR A 43 17.43 -35.21 15.71
CA THR A 43 18.70 -35.72 16.25
C THR A 43 19.88 -35.11 15.51
N LEU A 44 19.82 -35.02 14.18
CA LEU A 44 20.83 -34.35 13.35
C LEU A 44 20.99 -32.88 13.76
N TRP A 45 19.88 -32.14 13.86
CA TRP A 45 19.86 -30.75 14.32
C TRP A 45 20.46 -30.60 15.72
N ARG A 46 20.06 -31.44 16.68
CA ARG A 46 20.57 -31.39 18.05
C ARG A 46 22.08 -31.62 18.11
N ILE A 47 22.60 -32.56 17.31
CA ILE A 47 24.04 -32.83 17.23
C ILE A 47 24.78 -31.59 16.68
N CYS A 48 24.33 -31.04 15.55
CA CYS A 48 24.96 -29.85 14.97
C CYS A 48 24.88 -28.63 15.90
N TYR A 49 23.76 -28.44 16.59
CA TYR A 49 23.56 -27.33 17.52
C TYR A 49 24.39 -27.48 18.80
N GLN A 50 24.54 -28.70 19.31
CA GLN A 50 25.37 -28.98 20.49
C GLN A 50 26.87 -28.86 20.18
N LEU A 51 27.29 -29.25 18.98
CA LEU A 51 28.66 -29.12 18.51
C LEU A 51 28.98 -27.70 18.00
N ASN A 52 27.97 -26.86 17.78
CA ASN A 52 28.08 -25.56 17.12
C ASN A 52 28.85 -25.62 15.78
N ASP A 53 28.79 -26.76 15.08
CA ASP A 53 29.52 -27.02 13.84
C ASP A 53 28.66 -26.64 12.61
N SER A 54 28.88 -25.44 12.09
CA SER A 54 28.20 -24.93 10.90
C SER A 54 28.67 -25.60 9.61
N GLY A 55 29.87 -26.19 9.57
CA GLY A 55 30.36 -26.94 8.41
C GLY A 55 29.61 -28.26 8.27
N LEU A 56 29.45 -28.99 9.38
CA LEU A 56 28.68 -30.22 9.43
C LEU A 56 27.21 -29.96 9.05
N LEU A 57 26.58 -28.92 9.60
CA LEU A 57 25.19 -28.58 9.27
C LEU A 57 24.99 -28.37 7.76
N ARG A 58 25.89 -27.62 7.12
CA ARG A 58 25.85 -27.37 5.67
C ARG A 58 26.04 -28.65 4.86
N SER A 59 27.01 -29.49 5.22
CA SER A 59 27.21 -30.79 4.58
C SER A 59 25.96 -31.67 4.69
N LEU A 60 25.33 -31.72 5.86
CA LEU A 60 24.08 -32.49 6.04
C LEU A 60 22.91 -31.95 5.23
N MET A 61 22.84 -30.62 5.03
CA MET A 61 21.83 -29.98 4.20
C MET A 61 22.05 -30.31 2.71
N HIS A 62 23.28 -30.22 2.21
CA HIS A 62 23.62 -30.64 0.83
C HIS A 62 23.35 -32.13 0.59
N ASP A 63 23.70 -32.98 1.56
CA ASP A 63 23.45 -34.42 1.49
C ASP A 63 21.95 -34.76 1.44
N SER A 64 21.06 -33.78 1.68
CA SER A 64 19.59 -33.95 1.66
C SER A 64 19.15 -35.22 2.39
N CYS A 65 19.65 -35.38 3.62
CA CYS A 65 19.57 -36.63 4.39
C CYS A 65 18.17 -37.29 4.36
N GLY A 66 18.10 -38.58 4.00
CA GLY A 66 16.87 -39.40 4.04
C GLY A 66 16.21 -39.67 2.68
N PRO A 67 15.37 -40.72 2.54
CA PRO A 67 14.75 -41.12 1.28
C PRO A 67 13.76 -40.10 0.69
N LYS A 68 13.21 -39.18 1.50
CA LYS A 68 12.33 -38.09 1.01
C LYS A 68 13.04 -36.75 0.80
N GLY A 69 14.31 -36.62 1.22
CA GLY A 69 15.00 -35.34 1.29
C GLY A 69 14.31 -34.30 2.20
N GLY A 70 14.87 -33.09 2.29
CA GLY A 70 14.21 -31.97 2.98
C GLY A 70 14.72 -31.63 4.38
N PHE A 71 15.91 -32.09 4.76
CA PHE A 71 16.58 -31.64 5.99
C PHE A 71 16.77 -30.11 6.02
N SER A 72 17.03 -29.47 4.88
CA SER A 72 17.14 -28.01 4.77
C SER A 72 15.86 -27.28 5.21
N LYS A 73 14.69 -27.72 4.75
CA LYS A 73 13.38 -27.18 5.18
C LYS A 73 13.18 -27.31 6.70
N PHE A 74 13.58 -28.45 7.27
CA PHE A 74 13.51 -28.65 8.72
C PHE A 74 14.45 -27.69 9.47
N VAL A 75 15.67 -27.50 8.98
CA VAL A 75 16.63 -26.54 9.54
C VAL A 75 16.08 -25.11 9.48
N PHE A 76 15.49 -24.71 8.36
CA PHE A 76 14.87 -23.39 8.21
C PHE A 76 13.74 -23.18 9.21
N ASP A 77 12.88 -24.19 9.39
CA ASP A 77 11.79 -24.14 10.39
C ASP A 77 12.32 -24.02 11.83
N GLN A 78 13.37 -24.77 12.18
CA GLN A 78 14.02 -24.67 13.50
C GLN A 78 14.68 -23.30 13.72
N LEU A 79 15.31 -22.72 12.70
CA LEU A 79 15.93 -21.39 12.80
C LEU A 79 14.89 -20.29 13.01
N ILE A 80 13.74 -20.38 12.34
CA ILE A 80 12.61 -19.45 12.55
C ILE A 80 12.06 -19.60 13.97
N LYS A 81 11.82 -20.83 14.43
CA LYS A 81 11.32 -21.11 15.79
C LYS A 81 12.26 -20.59 16.87
N ASN A 82 13.56 -20.59 16.61
CA ASN A 82 14.56 -20.06 17.53
C ASN A 82 14.89 -18.57 17.32
N HIS A 83 14.15 -17.87 16.46
CA HIS A 83 14.38 -16.46 16.09
C HIS A 83 15.80 -16.15 15.56
N GLN A 84 16.47 -17.13 14.94
CA GLN A 84 17.84 -17.02 14.43
C GLN A 84 17.85 -16.56 12.95
N TYR A 85 17.18 -15.44 12.66
CA TYR A 85 17.01 -14.93 11.29
C TYR A 85 18.33 -14.61 10.59
N ALA A 86 19.34 -14.09 11.31
CA ALA A 86 20.65 -13.80 10.74
C ALA A 86 21.37 -15.06 10.24
N LYS A 87 21.21 -16.21 10.92
CA LYS A 87 21.78 -17.49 10.46
C LYS A 87 21.00 -18.04 9.28
N LEU A 88 19.68 -17.86 9.28
CA LEU A 88 18.82 -18.25 8.16
C LEU A 88 19.21 -17.52 6.87
N LEU A 89 19.39 -16.20 6.93
CA LEU A 89 19.76 -15.38 5.78
C LEU A 89 21.14 -15.77 5.22
N LYS A 90 22.13 -16.02 6.10
CA LYS A 90 23.46 -16.51 5.68
C LYS A 90 23.40 -17.87 4.99
N LEU A 91 22.58 -18.80 5.47
CA LEU A 91 22.36 -20.07 4.78
C LEU A 91 21.66 -19.88 3.43
N GLY A 92 20.90 -18.79 3.28
CA GLY A 92 20.27 -18.39 2.04
C GLY A 92 21.24 -18.07 0.90
N GLU A 93 22.51 -17.74 1.18
CA GLU A 93 23.53 -17.55 0.12
C GLU A 93 23.84 -18.85 -0.61
N GLU A 94 23.92 -19.97 0.13
CA GLU A 94 24.30 -21.28 -0.38
C GLU A 94 23.08 -22.12 -0.83
N PHE A 95 21.94 -21.96 -0.17
CA PHE A 95 20.70 -22.72 -0.42
C PHE A 95 19.58 -21.82 -0.98
N GLN A 96 19.89 -21.01 -1.99
CA GLN A 96 18.99 -19.98 -2.54
C GLN A 96 17.63 -20.54 -2.98
N GLU A 97 17.62 -21.56 -3.84
CA GLU A 97 16.37 -22.11 -4.39
C GLU A 97 15.50 -22.77 -3.33
N GLU A 98 16.13 -23.49 -2.39
CA GLU A 98 15.43 -24.21 -1.32
C GLU A 98 14.84 -23.24 -0.30
N LEU A 99 15.58 -22.17 0.04
CA LEU A 99 15.10 -21.13 0.94
C LEU A 99 14.02 -20.27 0.27
N ALA A 100 14.19 -19.87 -0.98
CA ALA A 100 13.17 -19.15 -1.73
C ALA A 100 11.87 -19.96 -1.82
N SER A 101 11.96 -21.25 -2.14
CA SER A 101 10.82 -22.18 -2.16
C SER A 101 10.14 -22.29 -0.79
N PHE A 102 10.91 -22.35 0.30
CA PHE A 102 10.40 -22.39 1.67
C PHE A 102 9.76 -21.06 2.13
N LEU A 103 10.27 -19.92 1.66
CA LEU A 103 9.79 -18.59 2.02
C LEU A 103 8.60 -18.12 1.18
N LYS A 104 8.20 -18.84 0.12
CA LYS A 104 7.00 -18.52 -0.68
C LYS A 104 5.76 -18.31 0.18
N ASP A 105 5.58 -19.14 1.19
CA ASP A 105 4.43 -19.09 2.10
C ASP A 105 4.67 -18.17 3.33
N LYS A 106 5.86 -17.55 3.43
CA LYS A 106 6.30 -16.69 4.54
C LYS A 106 6.77 -15.34 4.00
N ILE A 107 5.83 -14.60 3.42
CA ILE A 107 6.05 -13.32 2.72
C ILE A 107 6.84 -12.33 3.61
N GLU A 108 6.59 -12.33 4.93
CA GLU A 108 7.26 -11.46 5.92
C GLU A 108 8.77 -11.62 6.01
N LEU A 109 9.31 -12.80 5.70
CA LEU A 109 10.74 -13.09 5.73
C LEU A 109 11.34 -13.13 4.32
N ARG A 110 10.48 -13.20 3.30
CA ARG A 110 10.86 -13.28 1.90
C ARG A 110 11.57 -12.01 1.44
N TRP A 111 11.03 -10.82 1.74
CA TRP A 111 11.65 -9.56 1.33
C TRP A 111 13.03 -9.35 1.97
N LEU A 112 13.25 -9.84 3.19
CA LEU A 112 14.56 -9.79 3.85
C LEU A 112 15.59 -10.66 3.11
N HIS A 113 15.17 -11.83 2.65
CA HIS A 113 16.02 -12.70 1.84
C HIS A 113 16.32 -12.08 0.47
N GLU A 114 15.31 -11.48 -0.18
CA GLU A 114 15.47 -10.79 -1.47
C GLU A 114 16.45 -9.60 -1.35
N ILE A 115 16.35 -8.78 -0.31
CA ILE A 115 17.32 -7.70 -0.05
C ILE A 115 18.73 -8.27 0.17
N PHE A 116 18.85 -9.35 0.93
CA PHE A 116 20.14 -9.96 1.22
C PHE A 116 20.82 -10.50 -0.06
N LEU A 117 20.02 -11.01 -1.01
CA LEU A 117 20.47 -11.43 -2.33
C LEU A 117 20.60 -10.25 -3.34
N SER A 118 20.45 -9.01 -2.90
CA SER A 118 20.45 -7.81 -3.75
C SER A 118 19.36 -7.81 -4.85
N GLN A 119 18.28 -8.58 -4.66
CA GLN A 119 17.10 -8.62 -5.53
C GLN A 119 16.11 -7.53 -5.12
N PHE A 120 16.51 -6.27 -5.30
CA PHE A 120 15.77 -5.13 -4.76
C PHE A 120 14.38 -4.93 -5.38
N SER A 121 14.19 -5.20 -6.67
CA SER A 121 12.88 -5.10 -7.31
C SER A 121 11.90 -6.14 -6.76
N SER A 122 12.32 -7.40 -6.64
CA SER A 122 11.50 -8.44 -6.03
C SER A 122 11.16 -8.12 -4.56
N ALA A 123 12.14 -7.57 -3.82
CA ALA A 123 11.89 -7.09 -2.47
C ALA A 123 10.85 -5.96 -2.43
N SER A 124 10.91 -5.03 -3.39
CA SER A 124 9.94 -3.94 -3.52
C SER A 124 8.52 -4.47 -3.73
N GLU A 125 8.33 -5.37 -4.68
CA GLU A 125 7.03 -5.99 -4.97
C GLU A 125 6.48 -6.75 -3.74
N THR A 126 7.33 -7.52 -3.06
CA THR A 126 6.98 -8.25 -1.84
C THR A 126 6.56 -7.28 -0.72
N LEU A 127 7.31 -6.20 -0.50
CA LEU A 127 7.01 -5.18 0.51
C LEU A 127 5.73 -4.41 0.19
N HIS A 128 5.50 -4.06 -1.07
CA HIS A 128 4.30 -3.39 -1.53
C HIS A 128 3.06 -4.27 -1.31
N SER A 129 3.17 -5.54 -1.67
CA SER A 129 2.12 -6.55 -1.44
C SER A 129 1.83 -6.75 0.05
N LEU A 130 2.86 -6.78 0.91
CA LEU A 130 2.70 -6.88 2.37
C LEU A 130 2.02 -5.65 2.97
N ALA A 131 2.33 -4.46 2.47
CA ALA A 131 1.72 -3.22 2.95
C ALA A 131 0.21 -3.19 2.67
N LEU A 132 -0.20 -3.66 1.49
CA LEU A 132 -1.60 -3.69 1.07
C LEU A 132 -2.32 -4.97 1.50
N TYR A 133 -1.61 -5.96 2.05
CA TYR A 133 -2.22 -7.18 2.53
C TYR A 133 -3.18 -6.91 3.69
N GLN A 134 -4.35 -7.54 3.58
CA GLN A 134 -5.40 -7.49 4.58
C GLN A 134 -5.87 -8.92 4.84
N ASP A 135 -5.73 -9.38 6.09
CA ASP A 135 -6.28 -10.66 6.49
C ASP A 135 -7.79 -10.53 6.68
N ASP A 136 -8.56 -10.81 5.61
CA ASP A 136 -10.03 -10.87 5.67
C ASP A 136 -10.54 -12.14 6.38
N SER A 137 -9.65 -12.98 6.92
CA SER A 137 -9.99 -14.22 7.63
C SER A 137 -10.53 -14.02 9.04
N SER A 138 -11.10 -12.85 9.37
CA SER A 138 -11.89 -12.71 10.61
C SER A 138 -13.23 -13.45 10.54
N ALA A 139 -13.60 -14.03 9.39
CA ALA A 139 -14.88 -14.72 9.22
C ALA A 139 -14.81 -16.25 9.39
N LEU A 140 -13.66 -16.91 9.19
CA LEU A 140 -13.56 -18.37 9.26
C LEU A 140 -12.13 -18.79 9.61
N ILE A 141 -11.96 -19.47 10.75
CA ILE A 141 -11.27 -20.77 10.91
C ILE A 141 -10.86 -20.92 12.38
N ASP A 142 -11.70 -21.66 13.09
CA ASP A 142 -11.27 -22.56 14.14
C ASP A 142 -10.47 -23.69 13.47
N LYS A 143 -9.29 -24.03 14.01
CA LYS A 143 -8.38 -25.15 13.66
C LYS A 143 -7.34 -24.90 12.55
N LEU A 144 -6.15 -24.45 12.94
CA LEU A 144 -4.88 -25.19 12.76
C LEU A 144 -3.77 -24.46 13.52
N GLU A 145 -3.08 -25.18 14.40
CA GLU A 145 -2.01 -24.69 15.29
C GLU A 145 -0.71 -24.36 14.54
N PHE A 146 -0.76 -23.36 13.68
CA PHE A 146 0.41 -22.53 13.38
C PHE A 146 0.03 -21.11 13.77
N PRO A 147 0.86 -20.38 14.53
CA PRO A 147 0.70 -18.95 14.59
C PRO A 147 1.03 -18.45 13.18
N LYS A 148 0.02 -18.41 12.29
CA LYS A 148 -0.03 -17.34 11.30
C LYS A 148 0.15 -16.11 12.15
N LEU A 149 1.27 -15.43 12.00
CA LEU A 149 1.40 -14.07 12.50
C LEU A 149 0.24 -13.33 11.86
N GLN A 150 -0.88 -13.22 12.58
CA GLN A 150 -2.04 -12.45 12.18
C GLN A 150 -1.57 -11.00 12.26
N MET A 151 -0.79 -10.60 11.26
CA MET A 151 -0.26 -9.27 11.14
C MET A 151 -1.40 -8.37 10.71
N ARG A 152 -2.13 -7.91 11.71
CA ARG A 152 -2.95 -6.72 11.58
C ARG A 152 -1.99 -5.54 11.56
N ASN A 153 -1.43 -5.25 10.38
CA ASN A 153 -0.56 -4.09 10.19
C ASN A 153 -1.31 -2.84 10.66
N SER A 154 -0.66 -1.98 11.46
CA SER A 154 -1.18 -0.64 11.71
C SER A 154 -0.99 0.24 10.46
N LEU A 155 -1.66 1.39 10.38
CA LEU A 155 -1.40 2.35 9.29
C LEU A 155 0.07 2.81 9.28
N ALA A 156 0.67 2.96 10.47
CA ALA A 156 2.10 3.29 10.60
C ALA A 156 3.00 2.18 10.03
N ASP A 157 2.68 0.91 10.27
CA ASP A 157 3.44 -0.21 9.73
C ASP A 157 3.31 -0.30 8.21
N ARG A 158 2.10 -0.10 7.67
CA ARG A 158 1.88 -0.04 6.20
C ARG A 158 2.70 1.06 5.55
N ARG A 159 2.71 2.26 6.15
CA ARG A 159 3.52 3.38 5.69
C ARG A 159 5.01 3.06 5.70
N ARG A 160 5.50 2.39 6.76
CA ARG A 160 6.89 1.93 6.83
C ARG A 160 7.21 0.93 5.72
N LEU A 161 6.33 -0.04 5.49
CA LEU A 161 6.50 -1.04 4.43
C LEU A 161 6.50 -0.41 3.02
N LEU A 162 5.59 0.53 2.74
CA LEU A 162 5.58 1.26 1.46
C LEU A 162 6.84 2.12 1.27
N ASN A 163 7.32 2.79 2.32
CA ASN A 163 8.58 3.53 2.23
C ASN A 163 9.77 2.61 1.98
N LEU A 164 9.81 1.44 2.61
CA LEU A 164 10.84 0.43 2.33
C LEU A 164 10.75 -0.10 0.90
N SER A 165 9.54 -0.35 0.40
CA SER A 165 9.30 -0.72 -1.00
C SER A 165 9.81 0.36 -1.94
N LYS A 166 9.48 1.63 -1.70
CA LYS A 166 9.99 2.77 -2.48
C LYS A 166 11.53 2.83 -2.52
N ILE A 167 12.18 2.62 -1.38
CA ILE A 167 13.64 2.58 -1.27
C ILE A 167 14.20 1.39 -2.06
N ALA A 168 13.58 0.21 -1.96
CA ALA A 168 13.99 -0.99 -2.68
C ALA A 168 13.85 -0.81 -4.21
N ALA A 169 12.72 -0.30 -4.70
CA ALA A 169 12.55 0.04 -6.12
C ALA A 169 13.62 1.01 -6.62
N ALA A 170 13.91 2.07 -5.84
CA ALA A 170 14.94 3.06 -6.17
C ALA A 170 16.37 2.50 -6.11
N ALA A 171 16.63 1.47 -5.30
CA ALA A 171 17.91 0.78 -5.24
C ALA A 171 18.11 -0.20 -6.41
N GLY A 172 17.04 -0.90 -6.82
CA GLY A 172 17.06 -1.83 -7.95
C GLY A 172 17.21 -1.14 -9.31
N LYS A 173 16.54 0.01 -9.50
CA LYS A 173 16.58 0.81 -10.76
C LYS A 173 16.28 -0.02 -12.01
N GLU A 174 15.40 -1.01 -11.90
CA GLU A 174 14.99 -1.82 -13.04
C GLU A 174 14.13 -1.04 -14.04
N ILE A 175 14.01 -1.56 -15.26
CA ILE A 175 13.17 -0.94 -16.30
C ILE A 175 11.73 -0.87 -15.79
N GLY A 176 11.16 0.34 -15.75
CA GLY A 176 9.81 0.57 -15.25
C GLY A 176 9.74 0.97 -13.77
N PHE A 177 10.87 1.10 -13.06
CA PHE A 177 10.87 1.48 -11.64
C PHE A 177 10.17 2.82 -11.35
N GLU A 178 10.17 3.78 -12.29
CA GLU A 178 9.46 5.06 -12.09
C GLU A 178 7.93 4.87 -12.05
N LEU A 179 7.39 3.93 -12.84
CA LEU A 179 5.96 3.61 -12.80
C LEU A 179 5.60 2.92 -11.48
N GLU A 180 6.43 1.97 -11.04
CA GLU A 180 6.28 1.30 -9.75
C GLU A 180 6.36 2.30 -8.59
N LYS A 181 7.34 3.20 -8.62
CA LYS A 181 7.50 4.27 -7.63
C LYS A 181 6.29 5.19 -7.60
N ARG A 182 5.75 5.60 -8.75
CA ARG A 182 4.50 6.39 -8.81
C ARG A 182 3.32 5.63 -8.20
N ARG A 183 3.24 4.31 -8.42
CA ARG A 183 2.20 3.49 -7.80
C ARG A 183 2.33 3.48 -6.28
N ILE A 184 3.54 3.28 -5.77
CA ILE A 184 3.82 3.30 -4.33
C ILE A 184 3.50 4.68 -3.73
N ASP A 185 3.83 5.76 -4.44
CA ASP A 185 3.52 7.14 -4.02
C ASP A 185 2.01 7.40 -3.98
N ALA A 186 1.26 6.89 -4.96
CA ALA A 186 -0.20 6.95 -4.96
C ALA A 186 -0.81 6.19 -3.77
N ASP A 187 -0.33 4.99 -3.47
CA ASP A 187 -0.80 4.20 -2.32
C ASP A 187 -0.43 4.88 -0.97
N LEU A 188 0.74 5.54 -0.89
CA LEU A 188 1.11 6.36 0.27
C LEU A 188 0.18 7.57 0.44
N HIS A 189 -0.21 8.23 -0.64
CA HIS A 189 -1.17 9.33 -0.59
C HIS A 189 -2.55 8.85 -0.15
N ILE A 190 -3.06 7.73 -0.68
CA ILE A 190 -4.34 7.15 -0.25
C ILE A 190 -4.33 6.82 1.25
N LEU A 191 -3.23 6.25 1.78
CA LEU A 191 -3.12 6.00 3.22
C LEU A 191 -3.19 7.29 4.04
N LYS A 192 -2.53 8.37 3.59
CA LYS A 192 -2.61 9.67 4.26
C LYS A 192 -4.04 10.23 4.23
N LEU A 193 -4.70 10.15 3.07
CA LEU A 193 -6.09 10.59 2.92
C LEU A 193 -7.04 9.79 3.81
N GLN A 194 -6.80 8.49 3.98
CA GLN A 194 -7.56 7.66 4.93
C GLN A 194 -7.49 8.22 6.35
N GLU A 195 -6.29 8.62 6.82
CA GLU A 195 -6.13 9.23 8.15
C GLU A 195 -6.86 10.57 8.25
N GLU A 196 -6.79 11.41 7.21
CA GLU A 196 -7.49 12.69 7.18
C GLU A 196 -9.02 12.53 7.22
N VAL A 197 -9.57 11.56 6.47
CA VAL A 197 -11.01 11.27 6.50
C VAL A 197 -11.44 10.71 7.85
N LEU A 198 -10.69 9.76 8.42
CA LEU A 198 -11.01 9.17 9.72
C LEU A 198 -11.01 10.21 10.86
N ALA A 199 -10.17 11.25 10.77
CA ALA A 199 -10.15 12.32 11.75
C ALA A 199 -11.51 13.05 11.89
N PHE A 200 -12.34 13.08 10.83
CA PHE A 200 -13.69 13.67 10.89
C PHE A 200 -14.72 12.81 11.62
N TYR A 201 -14.47 11.50 11.76
CA TYR A 201 -15.38 10.56 12.44
C TYR A 201 -14.99 10.31 13.90
N GLY A 202 -13.96 11.01 14.40
CA GLY A 202 -13.55 11.07 15.80
C GLY A 202 -12.48 10.07 16.21
N GLU A 203 -11.61 10.49 17.14
CA GLU A 203 -10.66 9.64 17.86
C GLU A 203 -11.39 8.80 18.92
N THR A 204 -12.12 7.77 18.51
CA THR A 204 -12.35 6.68 19.47
C THR A 204 -11.04 5.90 19.53
N THR A 205 -10.29 6.16 20.60
CA THR A 205 -8.94 5.68 20.93
C THR A 205 -8.75 4.16 20.88
N GLU A 206 -9.78 3.39 20.55
CA GLU A 206 -9.76 1.95 20.37
C GLU A 206 -10.71 1.47 19.27
N ASN A 207 -10.93 2.23 18.18
CA ASN A 207 -11.69 1.67 17.06
C ASN A 207 -10.79 0.74 16.22
N PRO A 208 -11.00 -0.59 16.22
CA PRO A 208 -10.18 -1.54 15.45
C PRO A 208 -10.27 -1.31 13.92
N GLU A 209 -11.19 -0.47 13.47
CA GLU A 209 -11.30 -0.01 12.08
C GLU A 209 -10.26 1.06 11.70
N MET A 210 -9.72 1.83 12.65
CA MET A 210 -8.67 2.84 12.36
C MET A 210 -7.37 2.21 11.85
N ASN A 211 -7.10 0.96 12.22
CA ASN A 211 -5.92 0.21 11.76
C ASN A 211 -6.23 -0.66 10.54
N LYS A 212 -7.46 -0.64 10.04
CA LYS A 212 -7.89 -1.41 8.87
C LYS A 212 -7.57 -0.61 7.61
N LEU A 213 -7.05 -1.27 6.58
CA LEU A 213 -6.99 -0.66 5.25
C LEU A 213 -8.42 -0.55 4.72
N ILE A 214 -8.84 0.66 4.38
CA ILE A 214 -10.18 0.92 3.83
C ILE A 214 -10.05 0.96 2.31
N PRO A 215 -10.80 0.13 1.56
CA PRO A 215 -10.82 0.21 0.10
C PRO A 215 -11.20 1.62 -0.37
N SER A 216 -10.55 2.12 -1.42
CA SER A 216 -10.76 3.49 -1.92
C SER A 216 -12.24 3.80 -2.19
N GLU A 217 -13.01 2.83 -2.69
CA GLU A 217 -14.45 2.98 -2.92
C GLU A 217 -15.23 3.27 -1.62
N GLU A 218 -14.95 2.52 -0.55
CA GLU A 218 -15.62 2.77 0.74
C GLU A 218 -15.12 4.07 1.37
N LEU A 219 -13.84 4.41 1.21
CA LEU A 219 -13.29 5.69 1.68
C LEU A 219 -14.02 6.88 1.02
N ILE A 220 -14.26 6.83 -0.29
CA ILE A 220 -15.03 7.84 -1.02
C ILE A 220 -16.48 7.88 -0.53
N LYS A 221 -17.12 6.71 -0.32
CA LYS A 221 -18.48 6.66 0.24
C LYS A 221 -18.55 7.25 1.65
N MET A 222 -17.52 7.06 2.47
CA MET A 222 -17.41 7.73 3.77
C MET A 222 -17.42 9.25 3.57
N CYS A 223 -16.54 9.79 2.72
CA CYS A 223 -16.53 11.22 2.41
C CYS A 223 -17.91 11.77 2.03
N LEU A 224 -18.65 11.07 1.16
CA LEU A 224 -19.99 11.48 0.72
C LEU A 224 -21.06 11.41 1.81
N ARG A 225 -20.90 10.53 2.81
CA ARG A 225 -21.80 10.45 3.97
C ARG A 225 -21.54 11.58 4.96
N GLY A 226 -20.34 12.17 4.94
CA GLY A 226 -19.99 13.31 5.78
C GLY A 226 -20.58 14.60 5.24
N ASP A 227 -21.17 15.39 6.13
CA ASP A 227 -21.69 16.72 5.79
C ASP A 227 -20.62 17.78 6.12
N HIS A 228 -19.50 17.75 5.38
CA HIS A 228 -18.40 18.69 5.58
C HIS A 228 -17.72 19.04 4.25
N PRO A 229 -17.50 20.33 3.93
CA PRO A 229 -16.94 20.74 2.64
C PRO A 229 -15.56 20.14 2.34
N LYS A 230 -14.69 20.04 3.36
CA LYS A 230 -13.39 19.36 3.22
C LYS A 230 -13.50 17.87 2.88
N LEU A 231 -14.53 17.15 3.36
CA LEU A 231 -14.72 15.74 3.01
C LEU A 231 -15.12 15.59 1.55
N ALA A 232 -15.94 16.51 1.03
CA ALA A 232 -16.31 16.54 -0.39
C ALA A 232 -15.05 16.66 -1.29
N LEU A 233 -14.09 17.51 -0.91
CA LEU A 233 -12.82 17.65 -1.64
C LEU A 233 -11.91 16.43 -1.52
N LEU A 234 -11.79 15.85 -0.31
CA LEU A 234 -10.99 14.65 -0.09
C LEU A 234 -11.45 13.46 -0.96
N ALA A 235 -12.75 13.38 -1.30
CA ALA A 235 -13.24 12.37 -2.23
C ALA A 235 -12.57 12.46 -3.63
N PHE A 236 -12.38 13.68 -4.13
CA PHE A 236 -11.70 13.92 -5.41
C PHE A 236 -10.19 13.62 -5.30
N GLU A 237 -9.55 13.98 -4.19
CA GLU A 237 -8.15 13.63 -3.96
C GLU A 237 -7.94 12.11 -3.94
N VAL A 238 -8.85 11.34 -3.33
CA VAL A 238 -8.77 9.87 -3.38
C VAL A 238 -8.88 9.39 -4.83
N PHE A 239 -9.83 9.91 -5.61
CA PHE A 239 -9.95 9.57 -7.04
C PHE A 239 -8.69 9.93 -7.84
N ALA A 240 -8.04 11.06 -7.56
CA ALA A 240 -6.82 11.50 -8.25
C ALA A 240 -5.68 10.48 -8.09
N TRP A 241 -5.55 9.86 -6.92
CA TRP A 241 -4.51 8.86 -6.63
C TRP A 241 -4.91 7.41 -6.95
N THR A 242 -6.15 7.16 -7.40
CA THR A 242 -6.53 5.84 -7.95
C THR A 242 -6.14 5.68 -9.42
N SER A 243 -6.27 4.48 -9.99
CA SER A 243 -6.01 4.27 -11.43
C SER A 243 -7.16 4.79 -12.31
N SER A 244 -6.88 5.09 -13.58
CA SER A 244 -7.92 5.38 -14.59
C SER A 244 -8.99 4.29 -14.65
N SER A 245 -8.57 3.01 -14.62
CA SER A 245 -9.49 1.88 -14.58
C SER A 245 -10.45 1.92 -13.37
N PHE A 246 -9.97 2.37 -12.21
CA PHE A 246 -10.81 2.53 -11.03
C PHE A 246 -11.80 3.67 -11.23
N ARG A 247 -11.34 4.83 -11.74
CA ARG A 247 -12.20 5.99 -12.07
C ARG A 247 -13.30 5.60 -13.06
N SER A 248 -12.95 4.93 -14.16
CA SER A 248 -13.92 4.48 -15.17
C SER A 248 -14.94 3.50 -14.60
N SER A 249 -14.50 2.55 -13.78
CA SER A 249 -15.39 1.54 -13.17
C SER A 249 -16.32 2.15 -12.11
N ASN A 250 -15.91 3.25 -11.47
CA ASN A 250 -16.65 3.94 -10.42
C ASN A 250 -17.18 5.30 -10.88
N ARG A 251 -17.50 5.44 -12.18
CA ARG A 251 -18.00 6.70 -12.76
C ARG A 251 -19.20 7.26 -12.01
N SER A 252 -20.19 6.42 -11.67
CA SER A 252 -21.38 6.85 -10.93
C SER A 252 -21.07 7.42 -9.54
N LEU A 253 -20.01 6.91 -8.89
CA LEU A 253 -19.55 7.42 -7.61
C LEU A 253 -18.85 8.78 -7.78
N LEU A 254 -18.09 8.96 -8.87
CA LEU A 254 -17.51 10.26 -9.23
C LEU A 254 -18.61 11.30 -9.55
N GLU A 255 -19.66 10.90 -10.27
CA GLU A 255 -20.83 11.75 -10.54
C GLU A 255 -21.53 12.17 -9.23
N ALA A 256 -21.65 11.24 -8.27
CA ALA A 256 -22.18 11.54 -6.94
C ALA A 256 -21.28 12.51 -6.14
N CYS A 257 -19.95 12.49 -6.35
CA CYS A 257 -19.04 13.47 -5.74
C CYS A 257 -19.28 14.88 -6.29
N TRP A 258 -19.48 15.02 -7.60
CA TRP A 258 -19.83 16.30 -8.22
C TRP A 258 -21.17 16.83 -7.73
N TRP A 259 -22.16 15.94 -7.57
CA TRP A 259 -23.44 16.31 -6.98
C TRP A 259 -23.28 16.78 -5.53
N ASN A 260 -22.52 16.04 -4.71
CA ASN A 260 -22.26 16.39 -3.32
C ASN A 260 -21.53 17.73 -3.19
N ALA A 261 -20.52 17.97 -4.03
CA ALA A 261 -19.80 19.25 -4.09
C ALA A 261 -20.73 20.43 -4.42
N ALA A 262 -21.65 20.25 -5.39
CA ALA A 262 -22.62 21.28 -5.74
C ALA A 262 -23.58 21.61 -4.58
N GLU A 263 -23.89 20.66 -3.71
CA GLU A 263 -24.79 20.86 -2.56
C GLU A 263 -24.12 21.54 -1.35
N GLN A 264 -22.78 21.65 -1.32
CA GLN A 264 -22.06 22.28 -0.19
C GLN A 264 -22.18 23.81 -0.16
N ASP A 265 -22.35 24.45 -1.32
CA ASP A 265 -22.39 25.91 -1.45
C ASP A 265 -23.82 26.45 -1.53
N ASP A 266 -24.09 27.58 -0.86
CA ASP A 266 -25.37 28.29 -0.98
C ASP A 266 -25.41 29.12 -2.27
N TRP A 267 -25.68 28.43 -3.37
CA TRP A 267 -25.74 29.03 -4.70
C TRP A 267 -26.80 30.10 -4.86
N VAL A 268 -27.90 30.03 -4.11
CA VAL A 268 -28.97 31.04 -4.18
C VAL A 268 -28.50 32.32 -3.52
N ALA A 269 -27.85 32.23 -2.35
CA ALA A 269 -27.24 33.38 -1.70
C ALA A 269 -26.13 34.01 -2.56
N LEU A 270 -25.28 33.19 -3.18
CA LEU A 270 -24.23 33.67 -4.09
C LEU A 270 -24.83 34.38 -5.33
N ALA A 271 -25.90 33.83 -5.92
CA ALA A 271 -26.59 34.45 -7.05
C ALA A 271 -27.28 35.77 -6.69
N ALA A 272 -27.97 35.81 -5.54
CA ALA A 272 -28.60 37.02 -5.03
C ALA A 272 -27.56 38.12 -4.72
N ALA A 273 -26.42 37.75 -4.14
CA ALA A 273 -25.37 38.69 -3.82
C ALA A 273 -24.64 39.21 -5.07
N SER A 274 -24.39 38.35 -6.06
CA SER A 274 -23.82 38.75 -7.36
C SER A 274 -24.73 39.74 -8.09
N THR A 275 -26.04 39.50 -8.13
CA THR A 275 -27.02 40.41 -8.76
C THR A 275 -27.21 41.71 -7.99
N ALA A 276 -26.87 41.77 -6.70
CA ALA A 276 -26.87 42.99 -5.89
C ALA A 276 -25.69 43.94 -6.18
N GLY A 277 -24.83 43.61 -7.16
CA GLY A 277 -23.80 44.51 -7.69
C GLY A 277 -22.41 44.28 -7.10
N TRP A 278 -21.99 43.02 -6.98
CA TRP A 278 -20.59 42.70 -6.70
C TRP A 278 -19.67 43.28 -7.78
N SER A 279 -18.48 43.70 -7.36
CA SER A 279 -17.38 43.90 -8.31
C SER A 279 -16.89 42.54 -8.81
N ASP A 280 -16.29 42.53 -10.00
CA ASP A 280 -15.76 41.30 -10.60
C ASP A 280 -14.73 40.62 -9.68
N GLU A 281 -13.88 41.38 -8.99
CA GLU A 281 -12.93 40.87 -8.00
C GLU A 281 -13.62 40.15 -6.82
N MET A 282 -14.70 40.71 -6.29
CA MET A 282 -15.45 40.09 -5.19
C MET A 282 -16.16 38.81 -5.64
N ALA A 283 -16.73 38.83 -6.84
CA ALA A 283 -17.36 37.65 -7.43
C ALA A 283 -16.35 36.51 -7.63
N LEU A 284 -15.17 36.81 -8.18
CA LEU A 284 -14.10 35.85 -8.36
C LEU A 284 -13.61 35.28 -7.02
N LYS A 285 -13.45 36.12 -6.00
CA LYS A 285 -13.04 35.65 -4.67
C LYS A 285 -14.04 34.65 -4.08
N HIS A 286 -15.33 34.96 -4.12
CA HIS A 286 -16.36 34.07 -3.59
C HIS A 286 -16.49 32.78 -4.42
N LEU A 287 -16.35 32.85 -5.74
CA LEU A 287 -16.33 31.65 -6.58
C LEU A 287 -15.11 30.77 -6.27
N ARG A 288 -13.93 31.34 -6.00
CA ARG A 288 -12.73 30.58 -5.60
C ARG A 288 -12.87 29.86 -4.26
N GLU A 289 -13.66 30.42 -3.35
CA GLU A 289 -13.96 29.82 -2.05
C GLU A 289 -14.96 28.66 -2.16
N SER A 290 -15.69 28.53 -3.28
CA SER A 290 -16.67 27.46 -3.50
C SER A 290 -16.04 26.09 -3.68
N ILE A 291 -16.77 25.05 -3.30
CA ILE A 291 -16.33 23.66 -3.42
C ILE A 291 -16.32 23.20 -4.87
N LEU A 292 -17.22 23.70 -5.72
CA LEU A 292 -17.18 23.40 -7.16
C LEU A 292 -15.92 23.95 -7.84
N PHE A 293 -15.49 25.17 -7.51
CA PHE A 293 -14.24 25.72 -8.04
C PHE A 293 -13.05 24.86 -7.60
N GLN A 294 -12.95 24.57 -6.31
CA GLN A 294 -11.83 23.81 -5.76
C GLN A 294 -11.79 22.38 -6.30
N ALA A 295 -12.93 21.70 -6.39
CA ALA A 295 -13.01 20.38 -7.02
C ALA A 295 -12.59 20.43 -8.50
N SER A 296 -12.99 21.47 -9.24
CA SER A 296 -12.60 21.63 -10.63
C SER A 296 -11.12 21.89 -10.79
N TYR A 297 -10.55 22.78 -9.98
CA TYR A 297 -9.11 23.04 -9.97
C TYR A 297 -8.29 21.78 -9.62
N LEU A 298 -8.77 20.96 -8.66
CA LEU A 298 -8.13 19.70 -8.29
C LEU A 298 -8.21 18.62 -9.39
N CYS A 299 -9.26 18.61 -10.20
CA CYS A 299 -9.50 17.55 -11.18
C CYS A 299 -9.06 17.89 -12.60
N TYR A 300 -9.10 19.18 -12.97
CA TYR A 300 -8.90 19.66 -14.34
C TYR A 300 -7.99 20.89 -14.43
N GLY A 301 -7.50 21.41 -13.31
CA GLY A 301 -6.62 22.57 -13.28
C GLY A 301 -5.21 22.27 -13.80
N PRO A 302 -4.39 23.31 -14.05
CA PRO A 302 -3.05 23.16 -14.64
C PRO A 302 -2.05 22.43 -13.74
N GLU A 303 -2.26 22.46 -12.42
CA GLU A 303 -1.41 21.79 -11.42
C GLU A 303 -1.94 20.41 -11.00
N THR A 304 -2.92 19.88 -11.72
CA THR A 304 -3.52 18.58 -11.40
C THR A 304 -2.49 17.45 -11.54
N ASP A 305 -2.20 16.76 -10.45
CA ASP A 305 -1.40 15.54 -10.45
C ASP A 305 -2.29 14.32 -10.17
N THR A 306 -2.39 13.42 -11.15
CA THR A 306 -3.19 12.20 -11.06
C THR A 306 -2.39 10.96 -11.38
N TYR A 307 -2.70 9.87 -10.68
CA TYR A 307 -2.15 8.57 -10.99
C TYR A 307 -2.90 7.93 -12.18
N GLY A 308 -2.17 7.60 -13.24
CA GLY A 308 -2.65 6.71 -14.30
C GLY A 308 -3.70 7.28 -15.25
N GLY A 309 -3.75 8.60 -15.49
CA GLY A 309 -4.62 9.26 -16.48
C GLY A 309 -5.43 10.41 -15.90
N GLY A 310 -6.02 11.26 -16.74
CA GLY A 310 -6.79 12.43 -16.31
C GLY A 310 -8.22 12.11 -15.85
N PHE A 311 -8.92 13.11 -15.31
CA PHE A 311 -10.37 13.02 -15.04
C PHE A 311 -11.19 13.18 -16.31
N ASP A 312 -10.70 13.96 -17.27
CA ASP A 312 -11.28 14.23 -18.59
C ASP A 312 -11.47 12.96 -19.43
N GLU A 313 -10.59 11.97 -19.29
CA GLU A 313 -10.71 10.66 -19.93
C GLU A 313 -11.97 9.89 -19.50
N VAL A 314 -12.48 10.15 -18.29
CA VAL A 314 -13.62 9.44 -17.70
C VAL A 314 -14.86 10.30 -17.66
N LEU A 315 -14.73 11.52 -17.17
CA LEU A 315 -15.81 12.48 -16.98
C LEU A 315 -15.32 13.85 -17.46
N PRO A 316 -15.64 14.28 -18.69
CA PRO A 316 -15.25 15.60 -19.16
C PRO A 316 -15.98 16.69 -18.38
N LEU A 317 -15.33 17.85 -18.24
CA LEU A 317 -15.89 18.99 -17.50
C LEU A 317 -17.09 19.58 -18.26
N MET A 318 -16.89 19.95 -19.52
CA MET A 318 -17.93 20.48 -20.41
C MET A 318 -18.36 19.43 -21.44
N LYS A 319 -19.59 19.54 -21.96
CA LYS A 319 -20.05 18.66 -23.05
C LYS A 319 -19.23 18.82 -24.33
N ASP A 320 -18.79 20.04 -24.59
CA ASP A 320 -18.06 20.40 -25.80
C ASP A 320 -16.57 20.06 -25.73
N ASP A 321 -16.03 19.69 -24.55
CA ASP A 321 -14.66 19.21 -24.38
C ASP A 321 -14.42 17.82 -25.02
N VAL A 322 -15.46 17.19 -25.57
CA VAL A 322 -15.38 15.87 -26.20
C VAL A 322 -14.99 16.02 -27.68
N ASP A 323 -13.69 16.18 -27.95
CA ASP A 323 -13.17 16.18 -29.32
C ASP A 323 -13.21 14.78 -29.96
N PHE A 324 -13.99 14.65 -31.05
CA PHE A 324 -14.01 13.72 -32.21
C PHE A 324 -13.51 12.25 -32.14
N THR A 325 -12.98 11.72 -31.04
CA THR A 325 -12.32 10.40 -31.00
C THR A 325 -13.02 9.36 -30.11
N SER A 326 -13.98 9.75 -29.27
CA SER A 326 -14.74 8.82 -28.43
C SER A 326 -16.20 8.72 -28.87
N LEU A 327 -16.44 8.11 -30.03
CA LEU A 327 -17.78 7.77 -30.55
C LEU A 327 -18.48 6.62 -29.77
N ARG A 328 -18.16 6.44 -28.49
CA ARG A 328 -18.78 5.45 -27.62
C ARG A 328 -19.11 6.09 -26.28
N ASP A 329 -20.40 6.03 -26.01
CA ASP A 329 -21.13 6.57 -24.87
C ASP A 329 -21.38 8.08 -24.94
N SER A 330 -22.66 8.41 -25.04
CA SER A 330 -23.27 9.71 -24.73
C SER A 330 -23.07 10.04 -23.23
N GLY A 331 -21.81 10.08 -22.80
CA GLY A 331 -21.42 10.16 -21.40
C GLY A 331 -21.84 11.48 -20.79
N SER A 332 -22.39 11.42 -19.58
CA SER A 332 -22.65 12.57 -18.72
C SER A 332 -21.38 13.41 -18.55
N SER A 333 -21.42 14.73 -18.72
CA SER A 333 -20.33 15.65 -18.33
C SER A 333 -20.60 16.23 -16.95
N VAL A 334 -19.61 16.86 -16.32
CA VAL A 334 -19.84 17.60 -15.05
C VAL A 334 -20.91 18.67 -15.25
N GLU A 335 -20.87 19.41 -16.36
CA GLU A 335 -21.93 20.34 -16.77
C GLU A 335 -23.32 19.67 -16.78
N ALA A 336 -23.45 18.47 -17.36
CA ALA A 336 -24.73 17.76 -17.42
C ALA A 336 -25.27 17.36 -16.03
N ILE A 337 -24.39 17.11 -15.07
CA ILE A 337 -24.74 16.83 -13.66
C ILE A 337 -25.24 18.11 -13.00
N LEU A 338 -24.52 19.22 -13.16
CA LEU A 338 -24.90 20.51 -12.59
C LEU A 338 -26.23 21.01 -13.13
N MET A 339 -26.53 20.79 -14.42
CA MET A 339 -27.81 21.13 -15.03
C MET A 339 -29.02 20.46 -14.36
N GLN A 340 -28.81 19.34 -13.66
CA GLN A 340 -29.87 18.62 -12.94
C GLN A 340 -30.07 19.14 -11.50
N HIS A 341 -29.17 20.01 -11.02
CA HIS A 341 -29.23 20.55 -9.67
C HIS A 341 -30.47 21.44 -9.46
N LYS A 342 -31.10 21.33 -8.28
CA LYS A 342 -32.35 22.04 -7.94
C LYS A 342 -32.27 23.56 -8.11
N ASN A 343 -31.11 24.15 -7.87
CA ASN A 343 -30.88 25.60 -7.94
C ASN A 343 -30.28 26.04 -9.28
N PHE A 344 -30.16 25.15 -10.27
CA PHE A 344 -29.52 25.47 -11.55
C PHE A 344 -30.25 26.56 -12.33
N SER A 345 -31.59 26.66 -12.22
CA SER A 345 -32.36 27.72 -12.88
C SER A 345 -31.98 29.13 -12.39
N GLU A 346 -31.56 29.26 -11.13
CA GLU A 346 -31.25 30.55 -10.50
C GLU A 346 -29.75 30.84 -10.55
N ALA A 347 -28.91 29.82 -10.29
CA ALA A 347 -27.48 29.97 -10.08
C ALA A 347 -26.60 29.17 -11.07
N GLY A 348 -27.20 28.53 -12.08
CA GLY A 348 -26.48 27.65 -13.01
C GLY A 348 -25.33 28.35 -13.74
N LYS A 349 -25.49 29.63 -14.09
CA LYS A 349 -24.39 30.42 -14.68
C LYS A 349 -23.19 30.52 -13.73
N LEU A 350 -23.42 30.82 -12.45
CA LEU A 350 -22.35 30.92 -11.47
C LEU A 350 -21.67 29.57 -11.20
N MET A 351 -22.45 28.48 -11.14
CA MET A 351 -21.90 27.12 -11.02
C MET A 351 -20.97 26.79 -12.20
N LEU A 352 -21.41 27.09 -13.43
CA LEU A 352 -20.61 26.87 -14.63
C LEU A 352 -19.36 27.76 -14.65
N THR A 353 -19.49 29.03 -14.28
CA THR A 353 -18.33 29.92 -14.15
C THR A 353 -17.34 29.40 -13.10
N ALA A 354 -17.79 28.88 -11.96
CA ALA A 354 -16.92 28.32 -10.93
C ALA A 354 -16.06 27.17 -11.48
N ILE A 355 -16.67 26.23 -12.20
CA ILE A 355 -15.92 25.10 -12.76
C ILE A 355 -15.02 25.50 -13.93
N THR A 356 -15.44 26.43 -14.80
CA THR A 356 -14.60 26.89 -15.91
C THR A 356 -13.35 27.58 -15.37
N LEU A 357 -13.50 28.47 -14.39
CA LEU A 357 -12.38 29.15 -13.75
C LEU A 357 -11.47 28.18 -12.98
N GLY A 358 -12.03 27.13 -12.38
CA GLY A 358 -11.24 26.08 -11.73
C GLY A 358 -10.31 25.37 -12.72
N LYS A 359 -10.80 25.01 -13.90
CA LYS A 359 -10.02 24.39 -14.99
C LYS A 359 -8.93 25.32 -15.54
N GLU A 360 -9.26 26.58 -15.79
CA GLU A 360 -8.33 27.56 -16.36
C GLU A 360 -7.21 27.95 -15.39
N GLY A 361 -7.46 27.85 -14.08
CA GLY A 361 -6.49 28.20 -13.05
C GLY A 361 -6.49 29.69 -12.70
N ILE A 362 -5.69 30.05 -11.69
CA ILE A 362 -5.77 31.34 -10.99
C ILE A 362 -5.20 32.51 -11.82
N ASP A 363 -4.29 32.24 -12.77
CA ASP A 363 -3.46 33.24 -13.45
C ASP A 363 -4.01 33.73 -14.82
N VAL A 364 -5.02 33.08 -15.39
CA VAL A 364 -5.55 33.45 -16.72
C VAL A 364 -6.27 34.81 -16.70
N ILE A 365 -6.73 35.29 -15.54
CA ILE A 365 -7.39 36.59 -15.42
C ILE A 365 -6.38 37.74 -15.25
N THR A 366 -5.22 37.48 -14.64
CA THR A 366 -4.17 38.51 -14.47
C THR A 366 -3.49 38.88 -15.78
N GLU A 367 -3.43 37.97 -16.77
CA GLU A 367 -2.84 38.27 -18.08
C GLU A 367 -3.81 39.04 -18.99
N ALA A 368 -5.12 38.80 -18.90
CA ALA A 368 -6.12 39.54 -19.67
C ALA A 368 -6.19 41.04 -19.29
N GLU A 369 -5.95 41.38 -18.03
CA GLU A 369 -5.82 42.79 -17.59
C GLU A 369 -4.48 43.42 -18.01
N GLY A 370 -3.41 42.61 -18.13
CA GLY A 370 -2.10 43.05 -18.58
C GLY A 370 -2.04 43.41 -20.07
N GLU A 371 -2.75 42.66 -20.92
CA GLU A 371 -2.83 42.95 -22.36
C GLU A 371 -3.73 44.16 -22.66
N LEU A 372 -4.84 44.34 -21.93
CA LEU A 372 -5.71 45.52 -22.08
C LEU A 372 -5.06 46.82 -21.56
N ALA A 373 -4.15 46.71 -20.59
CA ALA A 373 -3.38 47.86 -20.10
C ALA A 373 -2.24 48.30 -21.04
N MET A 374 -1.82 47.46 -21.99
CA MET A 374 -0.80 47.80 -23.00
C MET A 374 -1.36 48.36 -24.31
N GLU A 375 -2.69 48.39 -24.49
CA GLU A 375 -3.36 49.02 -25.63
C GLU A 375 -4.03 50.38 -25.29
N SER A 376 -3.73 50.97 -24.12
CA SER A 376 -4.26 52.28 -23.67
C SER A 376 -3.31 53.45 -23.92
#